data_AF-A0AA41V305-F1
#
_entry.id   AF-A0AA41V305-F1
#
_cell.length_a   1.000
_cell.length_b   1.000
_cell.length_c   1.000
_cell.angle_alpha   90.00
_cell.angle_beta   90.00
_cell.angle_gamma   90.00
#
_symmetry.space_group_name_H-M   'P 1'
#
loop_
_entity.id
_entity.type
_entity.pdbx_description
1 polymer ?
#
loop_
_entity_poly.entity_id
_entity_poly.type
_entity_poly.pdbx_seq_one_letter_code
_entity_poly.pdbx_strand_id
1 'polypeptide(L)'
;MQELRRVRSGILGEKENMVTMHDIMDGQWVYDNFASEEYLRRIIMPLEVLLTSYKRLVVKDSAVNAICYGAKLMIPGLLRFENGIVNGEEVVLMTTKGEAIALGIAEMTTAVMATCDHGVVAKIKRVVMDRDTYPRKWGLGPKASMKKKLIAEGKLDKHGKPNDKTPAEWNRNLVVLPTGGDAVIAGQAAVSDPVKAVVAVVEEKKEDKDGEDGEDRKRKLDETTDSPAPVTAKKAKVEEV
;
A
#
# COMPACT_ATOMS: atom_id res chain seq x y z
N MET A 1 -19.22 -38.36 -30.62
CA MET A 1 -18.15 -38.21 -29.60
C MET A 1 -18.54 -39.13 -28.46
N GLN A 2 -17.74 -40.15 -28.17
CA GLN A 2 -18.09 -41.19 -27.18
C GLN A 2 -17.89 -40.66 -25.76
N GLU A 3 -16.71 -40.09 -25.51
CA GLU A 3 -16.26 -39.52 -24.24
C GLU A 3 -15.37 -38.29 -24.54
N LEU A 4 -15.20 -37.40 -23.56
CA LEU A 4 -14.30 -36.24 -23.65
C LEU A 4 -13.66 -35.94 -22.30
N ARG A 5 -12.32 -35.82 -22.28
CA ARG A 5 -11.54 -35.44 -21.10
C ARG A 5 -10.58 -34.30 -21.43
N ARG A 6 -10.52 -33.27 -20.59
CA ARG A 6 -9.63 -32.11 -20.76
C ARG A 6 -8.27 -32.35 -20.08
N VAL A 7 -7.24 -32.64 -20.87
CA VAL A 7 -5.87 -32.93 -20.40
C VAL A 7 -5.02 -31.69 -20.07
N ARG A 8 -5.48 -30.48 -20.43
CA ARG A 8 -4.80 -29.21 -20.13
C ARG A 8 -5.79 -28.04 -20.08
N SER A 9 -5.53 -27.06 -19.21
CA SER A 9 -6.30 -25.81 -19.12
C SER A 9 -5.36 -24.63 -18.85
N GLY A 10 -5.02 -23.86 -19.89
CA GLY A 10 -4.04 -22.77 -19.78
C GLY A 10 -2.65 -23.30 -19.50
N ILE A 11 -1.98 -22.78 -18.47
CA ILE A 11 -0.66 -23.29 -18.06
C ILE A 11 -0.77 -24.75 -17.58
N LEU A 12 -1.76 -25.04 -16.72
CA LEU A 12 -1.89 -26.27 -15.94
C LEU A 12 -2.27 -27.50 -16.78
N GLY A 13 -1.44 -28.55 -16.69
CA GLY A 13 -1.70 -29.90 -17.19
C GLY A 13 -1.96 -30.94 -16.09
N GLU A 14 -2.40 -32.14 -16.46
CA GLU A 14 -2.71 -33.24 -15.52
C GLU A 14 -1.53 -33.67 -14.62
N LYS A 15 -0.29 -33.38 -15.03
CA LYS A 15 0.93 -33.69 -14.26
C LYS A 15 1.28 -32.63 -13.22
N GLU A 16 0.64 -31.46 -13.27
CA GLU A 16 0.96 -30.28 -12.48
C GLU A 16 -0.04 -30.15 -11.33
N ASN A 17 0.10 -31.05 -10.34
CA ASN A 17 -0.68 -31.09 -9.11
C ASN A 17 -2.20 -31.20 -9.33
N MET A 18 -2.63 -32.15 -10.17
CA MET A 18 -4.04 -32.50 -10.32
C MET A 18 -4.54 -33.25 -9.07
N VAL A 19 -5.46 -32.64 -8.34
CA VAL A 19 -6.11 -33.17 -7.13
C VAL A 19 -7.52 -33.69 -7.42
N THR A 20 -8.01 -34.62 -6.61
CA THR A 20 -9.39 -35.13 -6.65
C THR A 20 -10.28 -34.45 -5.61
N MET A 21 -11.60 -34.63 -5.72
CA MET A 21 -12.55 -34.15 -4.70
C MET A 21 -12.37 -34.85 -3.33
N HIS A 22 -11.79 -36.06 -3.31
CA HIS A 22 -11.49 -36.78 -2.08
C HIS A 22 -10.31 -36.13 -1.35
N ASP A 23 -9.24 -35.79 -2.06
CA ASP A 23 -8.09 -35.07 -1.48
C ASP A 23 -8.52 -33.76 -0.81
N ILE A 24 -9.49 -33.03 -1.40
CA ILE A 24 -10.03 -31.78 -0.84
C ILE A 24 -10.82 -32.04 0.45
N MET A 25 -11.64 -33.11 0.49
CA MET A 25 -12.41 -33.51 1.67
C MET A 25 -11.47 -33.91 2.82
N ASP A 26 -10.48 -34.75 2.52
CA ASP A 26 -9.49 -35.21 3.50
C ASP A 26 -8.59 -34.06 3.96
N GLY A 27 -8.23 -33.14 3.05
CA GLY A 27 -7.52 -31.89 3.34
C GLY A 27 -8.23 -30.99 4.35
N GLN A 28 -9.55 -30.79 4.18
CA GLN A 28 -10.35 -30.04 5.13
C GLN A 28 -10.48 -30.77 6.47
N TRP A 29 -10.75 -32.08 6.45
CA TRP A 29 -10.92 -32.87 7.68
C TRP A 29 -9.65 -32.92 8.53
N VAL A 30 -8.47 -33.05 7.91
CA VAL A 30 -7.18 -33.02 8.63
C VAL A 30 -6.93 -31.65 9.28
N TYR A 31 -7.30 -30.56 8.60
CA TYR A 31 -7.22 -29.22 9.18
C TYR A 31 -8.14 -29.06 10.39
N ASP A 32 -9.41 -29.47 10.27
CA ASP A 32 -10.42 -29.30 11.33
C ASP A 32 -10.14 -30.16 12.58
N ASN A 33 -9.53 -31.34 12.43
CA ASN A 33 -9.29 -32.27 13.54
C ASN A 33 -7.90 -32.15 14.18
N PHE A 34 -6.87 -31.84 13.39
CA PHE A 34 -5.47 -31.81 13.85
C PHE A 34 -4.83 -30.42 13.79
N ALA A 35 -5.55 -29.40 13.32
CA ALA A 35 -5.04 -28.04 13.07
C ALA A 35 -3.80 -28.00 12.16
N SER A 36 -3.59 -29.04 11.34
CA SER A 36 -2.44 -29.16 10.44
C SER A 36 -2.77 -28.61 9.05
N GLU A 37 -2.03 -27.58 8.64
CA GLU A 37 -2.22 -26.90 7.35
C GLU A 37 -1.46 -27.55 6.18
N GLU A 38 -0.54 -28.49 6.44
CA GLU A 38 0.42 -28.97 5.43
C GLU A 38 -0.27 -29.61 4.22
N TYR A 39 -1.28 -30.45 4.46
CA TYR A 39 -2.00 -31.13 3.39
C TYR A 39 -2.88 -30.15 2.58
N LEU A 40 -3.54 -29.20 3.26
CA LEU A 40 -4.35 -28.15 2.62
C LEU A 40 -3.49 -27.20 1.76
N ARG A 41 -2.31 -26.80 2.25
CA ARG A 41 -1.34 -25.95 1.53
C ARG A 41 -0.70 -26.65 0.33
N ARG A 42 -0.69 -28.00 0.29
CA ARG A 42 -0.28 -28.77 -0.89
C ARG A 42 -1.37 -28.82 -1.96
N ILE A 43 -2.64 -28.85 -1.57
CA ILE A 43 -3.80 -28.90 -2.46
C ILE A 43 -4.05 -27.51 -3.09
N ILE A 44 -4.01 -26.45 -2.29
CA ILE A 44 -4.29 -25.08 -2.73
C ILE A 44 -3.01 -24.42 -3.24
N MET A 45 -2.86 -24.33 -4.56
CA MET A 45 -1.75 -23.61 -5.19
C MET A 45 -1.95 -22.09 -5.19
N PRO A 46 -0.87 -21.29 -5.05
CA PRO A 46 -0.95 -19.83 -5.15
C PRO A 46 -1.29 -19.39 -6.59
N LEU A 47 -2.03 -18.28 -6.70
CA LEU A 47 -2.56 -17.77 -7.97
C LEU A 47 -1.47 -17.31 -8.96
N GLU A 48 -0.29 -16.98 -8.44
CA GLU A 48 0.92 -16.67 -9.20
C GLU A 48 1.30 -17.76 -10.21
N VAL A 49 0.99 -19.04 -9.93
CA VAL A 49 1.27 -20.17 -10.84
C VAL A 49 0.63 -19.96 -12.21
N LEU A 50 -0.59 -19.41 -12.25
CA LEU A 50 -1.32 -19.12 -13.50
C LEU A 50 -0.71 -17.98 -14.32
N LEU A 51 0.11 -17.14 -13.69
CA LEU A 51 0.65 -15.92 -14.26
C LEU A 51 2.07 -16.07 -14.83
N THR A 52 2.63 -17.28 -14.77
CA THR A 52 3.99 -17.63 -15.21
C THR A 52 4.26 -17.44 -16.70
N SER A 53 3.24 -17.40 -17.58
CA SER A 53 3.41 -17.10 -19.01
C SER A 53 3.66 -15.62 -19.32
N TYR A 54 3.32 -14.70 -18.42
CA TYR A 54 3.34 -13.27 -18.71
C TYR A 54 4.69 -12.64 -18.38
N LYS A 55 5.06 -11.60 -19.15
CA LYS A 55 6.26 -10.80 -18.88
C LYS A 55 6.09 -10.00 -17.59
N ARG A 56 7.17 -9.93 -16.81
CA ARG A 56 7.16 -9.45 -15.43
C ARG A 56 7.69 -8.03 -15.31
N LEU A 57 6.96 -7.20 -14.57
CA LEU A 57 7.36 -5.86 -14.13
C LEU A 57 7.41 -5.84 -12.60
N VAL A 58 8.61 -5.72 -12.03
CA VAL A 58 8.80 -5.61 -10.58
C VAL A 58 8.60 -4.17 -10.15
N VAL A 59 7.64 -3.94 -9.29
CA VAL A 59 7.22 -2.63 -8.79
C VAL A 59 7.89 -2.34 -7.45
N LYS A 60 8.26 -1.09 -7.20
CA LYS A 60 8.74 -0.61 -5.89
C LYS A 60 7.60 -0.62 -4.88
N ASP A 61 7.82 -1.20 -3.70
CA ASP A 61 6.86 -1.34 -2.60
C ASP A 61 6.04 -0.08 -2.26
N SER A 62 6.61 1.13 -2.44
CA SER A 62 5.91 2.41 -2.24
C SER A 62 4.81 2.72 -3.26
N ALA A 63 4.82 2.07 -4.42
CA ALA A 63 3.84 2.24 -5.50
C ALA A 63 2.78 1.12 -5.54
N VAL A 64 3.00 -0.01 -4.85
CA VAL A 64 2.12 -1.19 -4.87
C VAL A 64 0.68 -0.83 -4.51
N ASN A 65 0.45 -0.18 -3.36
CA ASN A 65 -0.92 0.14 -2.96
C ASN A 65 -1.58 1.16 -3.93
N ALA A 66 -0.83 2.07 -4.55
CA ALA A 66 -1.40 2.97 -5.57
C ALA A 66 -1.97 2.18 -6.78
N ILE A 67 -1.30 1.09 -7.17
CA ILE A 67 -1.77 0.16 -8.21
C ILE A 67 -3.01 -0.61 -7.74
N CYS A 68 -3.10 -1.03 -6.47
CA CYS A 68 -4.32 -1.65 -5.91
C CYS A 68 -5.54 -0.72 -5.94
N TYR A 69 -5.32 0.60 -5.89
CA TYR A 69 -6.35 1.63 -6.10
C TYR A 69 -6.61 1.99 -7.57
N GLY A 70 -5.93 1.36 -8.53
CA GLY A 70 -6.12 1.58 -9.97
C GLY A 70 -5.26 2.69 -10.58
N ALA A 71 -4.26 3.22 -9.88
CA ALA A 71 -3.33 4.19 -10.45
C ALA A 71 -2.38 3.54 -11.46
N LYS A 72 -2.16 4.18 -12.62
CA LYS A 72 -1.24 3.70 -13.67
C LYS A 72 0.18 3.58 -13.12
N LEU A 73 0.94 2.57 -13.57
CA LEU A 73 2.36 2.46 -13.21
C LEU A 73 3.15 3.56 -13.94
N MET A 74 3.84 4.40 -13.17
CA MET A 74 4.77 5.41 -13.67
C MET A 74 6.22 4.93 -13.53
N ILE A 75 7.14 5.45 -14.34
CA ILE A 75 8.59 5.11 -14.29
C ILE A 75 9.18 5.12 -12.87
N PRO A 76 8.98 6.14 -11.99
CA PRO A 76 9.52 6.11 -10.62
C PRO A 76 8.96 5.01 -9.70
N GLY A 77 7.94 4.27 -10.14
CA GLY A 77 7.43 3.07 -9.47
C GLY A 77 8.02 1.76 -9.99
N LEU A 78 8.73 1.77 -11.12
CA LEU A 78 9.36 0.58 -11.71
C LEU A 78 10.72 0.33 -11.05
N LEU A 79 10.98 -0.93 -10.67
CA LEU A 79 12.25 -1.35 -10.07
C LEU A 79 13.07 -2.23 -11.04
N ARG A 80 12.42 -3.22 -11.66
CA ARG A 80 13.02 -4.11 -12.66
C ARG A 80 11.97 -4.47 -13.71
N PHE A 81 12.40 -4.70 -14.94
CA PHE A 81 11.54 -5.11 -16.04
C PHE A 81 12.15 -6.30 -16.78
N GLU A 82 11.30 -7.12 -17.38
CA GLU A 82 11.71 -8.22 -18.24
C GLU A 82 12.09 -7.72 -19.65
N ASN A 83 12.93 -8.48 -20.35
CA ASN A 83 13.39 -8.12 -21.68
C ASN A 83 12.34 -8.44 -22.76
N GLY A 84 12.34 -7.64 -23.82
CA GLY A 84 11.49 -7.85 -25.00
C GLY A 84 10.01 -7.49 -24.80
N ILE A 85 9.68 -6.63 -23.85
CA ILE A 85 8.33 -6.09 -23.68
C ILE A 85 7.99 -5.18 -24.87
N VAL A 86 6.84 -5.43 -25.50
CA VAL A 86 6.32 -4.67 -26.65
C VAL A 86 5.16 -3.77 -26.20
N ASN A 87 5.00 -2.62 -26.84
CA ASN A 87 3.82 -1.76 -26.64
C ASN A 87 2.52 -2.52 -26.94
N GLY A 88 1.55 -2.43 -26.02
CA GLY A 88 0.26 -3.11 -26.13
C GLY A 88 0.25 -4.55 -25.61
N GLU A 89 1.38 -5.09 -25.14
CA GLU A 89 1.47 -6.45 -24.61
C GLU A 89 0.92 -6.55 -23.17
N GLU A 90 0.36 -7.71 -22.82
CA GLU A 90 -0.09 -8.02 -21.46
C GLU A 90 1.10 -8.36 -20.55
N VAL A 91 1.18 -7.70 -19.40
CA VAL A 91 2.27 -7.81 -18.43
C VAL A 91 1.72 -7.99 -17.01
N VAL A 92 2.45 -8.74 -16.19
CA VAL A 92 2.15 -8.92 -14.76
C VAL A 92 3.01 -7.97 -13.94
N LEU A 93 2.34 -7.19 -13.09
CA LEU A 93 2.95 -6.33 -12.09
C LEU A 93 3.15 -7.16 -10.82
N MET A 94 4.41 -7.30 -10.38
CA MET A 94 4.78 -8.09 -9.20
C MET A 94 5.45 -7.23 -8.13
N THR A 95 5.31 -7.63 -6.86
CA THR A 95 6.13 -7.06 -5.77
C THR A 95 7.56 -7.62 -5.81
N THR A 96 8.45 -7.06 -4.99
CA THR A 96 9.81 -7.56 -4.78
C THR A 96 9.86 -8.98 -4.21
N LYS A 97 8.78 -9.45 -3.56
CA LYS A 97 8.61 -10.82 -3.05
C LYS A 97 8.07 -11.81 -4.08
N GLY A 98 7.60 -11.33 -5.24
CA GLY A 98 6.95 -12.15 -6.26
C GLY A 98 5.43 -12.30 -6.14
N GLU A 99 4.78 -11.54 -5.24
CA GLU A 99 3.30 -11.50 -5.16
C GLU A 99 2.71 -10.80 -6.40
N ALA A 100 1.63 -11.32 -6.97
CA ALA A 100 0.98 -10.73 -8.13
C ALA A 100 0.06 -9.55 -7.74
N ILE A 101 0.44 -8.34 -8.14
CA ILE A 101 -0.31 -7.10 -7.82
C ILE A 101 -1.51 -6.96 -8.77
N ALA A 102 -1.23 -6.96 -10.07
CA ALA A 102 -2.19 -6.65 -11.11
C ALA A 102 -1.72 -7.11 -12.50
N LEU A 103 -2.68 -7.35 -13.39
CA LEU A 103 -2.46 -7.45 -14.83
C LEU A 103 -2.56 -6.05 -15.46
N GLY A 104 -1.59 -5.74 -16.32
CA GLY A 104 -1.52 -4.48 -17.06
C GLY A 104 -1.26 -4.67 -18.54
N ILE A 105 -1.41 -3.59 -19.29
CA ILE A 105 -1.01 -3.45 -20.70
C ILE A 105 0.16 -2.48 -20.73
N ALA A 106 1.29 -2.89 -21.32
CA ALA A 106 2.49 -2.07 -21.42
C ALA A 106 2.28 -0.90 -22.40
N GLU A 107 2.62 0.32 -21.98
CA GLU A 107 2.59 1.53 -22.83
C GLU A 107 3.98 1.91 -23.37
N MET A 108 5.03 1.20 -22.95
CA MET A 108 6.42 1.43 -23.33
C MET A 108 7.11 0.11 -23.68
N THR A 109 8.09 0.16 -24.59
CA THR A 109 8.98 -0.97 -24.87
C THR A 109 10.12 -1.01 -23.85
N THR A 110 10.78 -2.16 -23.71
CA THR A 110 11.97 -2.32 -22.85
C THR A 110 13.04 -1.21 -23.07
N ALA A 111 13.28 -0.80 -24.33
CA ALA A 111 14.27 0.24 -24.64
C ALA A 111 13.83 1.65 -24.17
N VAL A 112 12.53 1.95 -24.25
CA VAL A 112 11.96 3.22 -23.78
C VAL A 112 11.93 3.25 -22.24
N MET A 113 11.57 2.14 -21.59
CA MET A 113 11.61 2.00 -20.13
C MET A 113 13.02 2.22 -19.55
N ALA A 114 14.08 1.91 -20.31
CA ALA A 114 15.47 2.08 -19.89
C ALA A 114 16.03 3.50 -20.12
N THR A 115 15.40 4.32 -20.96
CA THR A 115 15.93 5.61 -21.42
C THR A 115 15.10 6.82 -21.00
N CYS A 116 13.82 6.65 -20.66
CA CYS A 116 12.95 7.74 -20.26
C CYS A 116 12.99 8.01 -18.75
N ASP A 117 13.18 9.27 -18.35
CA ASP A 117 13.05 9.71 -16.95
C ASP A 117 11.59 9.83 -16.48
N HIS A 118 10.66 10.02 -17.42
CA HIS A 118 9.26 10.34 -17.16
C HIS A 118 8.30 9.58 -18.09
N GLY A 119 7.19 9.10 -17.54
CA GLY A 119 6.07 8.57 -18.33
C GLY A 119 5.29 7.44 -17.64
N VAL A 120 4.31 6.90 -18.37
CA VAL A 120 3.49 5.77 -17.96
C VAL A 120 4.11 4.49 -18.53
N VAL A 121 4.41 3.53 -17.65
CA VAL A 121 4.99 2.22 -18.01
C VAL A 121 3.89 1.24 -18.43
N ALA A 122 2.81 1.19 -17.65
CA ALA A 122 1.69 0.28 -17.89
C ALA A 122 0.35 0.86 -17.39
N LYS A 123 -0.71 0.62 -18.17
CA LYS A 123 -2.11 0.79 -17.76
C LYS A 123 -2.58 -0.49 -17.08
N ILE A 124 -3.32 -0.37 -15.97
CA ILE A 124 -3.91 -1.54 -15.32
C ILE A 124 -5.11 -2.03 -16.12
N LYS A 125 -5.18 -3.35 -16.34
CA LYS A 125 -6.34 -4.06 -16.89
C LYS A 125 -7.18 -4.70 -15.79
N ARG A 126 -6.53 -5.36 -14.81
CA ARG A 126 -7.20 -5.98 -13.66
C ARG A 126 -6.31 -5.98 -12.43
N VAL A 127 -6.80 -5.45 -11.30
CA VAL A 127 -6.16 -5.61 -9.99
C VAL A 127 -6.47 -6.99 -9.42
N VAL A 128 -5.48 -7.60 -8.77
CA VAL A 128 -5.55 -8.93 -8.15
C VAL A 128 -5.32 -8.83 -6.64
N MET A 129 -4.26 -8.12 -6.22
CA MET A 129 -3.93 -7.90 -4.82
C MET A 129 -4.96 -6.97 -4.14
N ASP A 130 -5.27 -7.29 -2.88
CA ASP A 130 -6.16 -6.48 -2.04
C ASP A 130 -5.64 -5.05 -1.78
N ARG A 131 -6.57 -4.19 -1.36
CA ARG A 131 -6.26 -2.81 -0.98
C ARG A 131 -5.66 -2.78 0.41
N ASP A 132 -4.68 -1.89 0.61
CA ASP A 132 -4.04 -1.65 1.90
C ASP A 132 -3.18 -2.78 2.49
N THR A 133 -2.93 -3.86 1.74
CA THR A 133 -1.85 -4.84 2.00
C THR A 133 -0.47 -4.19 2.15
N TYR A 134 -0.28 -3.04 1.48
CA TYR A 134 0.93 -2.21 1.56
C TYR A 134 0.57 -0.79 2.06
N PRO A 135 1.42 -0.12 2.87
CA PRO A 135 1.12 1.19 3.41
C PRO A 135 1.01 2.28 2.32
N ARG A 136 0.04 3.19 2.47
CA ARG A 136 -0.19 4.32 1.54
C ARG A 136 0.96 5.33 1.61
N LYS A 137 1.89 5.29 0.66
CA LYS A 137 3.05 6.19 0.57
C LYS A 137 2.92 7.35 -0.44
N TRP A 138 1.79 7.45 -1.16
CA TRP A 138 1.56 8.57 -2.08
C TRP A 138 1.42 9.90 -1.33
N GLY A 139 2.01 10.98 -1.87
CA GLY A 139 1.95 12.30 -1.24
C GLY A 139 2.80 12.50 0.02
N LEU A 140 3.72 11.58 0.33
CA LEU A 140 4.78 11.73 1.36
C LEU A 140 6.18 11.99 0.76
N GLY A 141 6.33 12.00 -0.56
CA GLY A 141 7.63 12.23 -1.22
C GLY A 141 8.21 13.64 -0.93
N PRO A 142 9.53 13.86 -1.09
CA PRO A 142 10.20 15.09 -0.66
C PRO A 142 9.54 16.38 -1.15
N LYS A 143 9.20 16.49 -2.45
CA LYS A 143 8.47 17.66 -3.00
C LYS A 143 7.07 17.83 -2.38
N ALA A 144 6.35 16.76 -2.07
CA ALA A 144 5.01 16.83 -1.49
C ALA A 144 5.05 17.25 0.00
N SER A 145 6.04 16.76 0.74
CA SER A 145 6.30 17.16 2.13
C SER A 145 6.80 18.60 2.23
N MET A 146 7.70 19.03 1.32
CA MET A 146 8.11 20.44 1.16
C MET A 146 6.90 21.32 0.83
N LYS A 147 6.02 20.90 -0.10
CA LYS A 147 4.77 21.63 -0.42
C LYS A 147 3.90 21.82 0.82
N LYS A 148 3.67 20.76 1.60
CA LYS A 148 2.87 20.79 2.83
C LYS A 148 3.50 21.70 3.89
N LYS A 149 4.83 21.67 4.07
CA LYS A 149 5.56 22.60 4.96
C LYS A 149 5.40 24.05 4.51
N LEU A 150 5.61 24.37 3.24
CA LEU A 150 5.47 25.74 2.72
C LEU A 150 4.03 26.26 2.75
N ILE A 151 3.02 25.39 2.66
CA ILE A 151 1.61 25.74 2.91
C ILE A 151 1.37 26.03 4.40
N ALA A 152 1.91 25.21 5.31
CA ALA A 152 1.81 25.45 6.76
C ALA A 152 2.55 26.73 7.20
N GLU A 153 3.67 27.06 6.54
CA GLU A 153 4.42 28.31 6.72
C GLU A 153 3.76 29.52 6.05
N GLY A 154 2.63 29.36 5.34
CA GLY A 154 1.91 30.45 4.67
C GLY A 154 2.65 31.08 3.48
N LYS A 155 3.72 30.44 2.98
CA LYS A 155 4.52 30.87 1.81
C LYS A 155 3.89 30.40 0.49
N LEU A 156 3.03 29.39 0.55
CA LEU A 156 2.17 28.90 -0.55
C LEU A 156 0.69 29.17 -0.23
N ASP A 157 -0.12 29.37 -1.27
CA ASP A 157 -1.58 29.40 -1.15
C ASP A 157 -2.16 28.04 -0.69
N LYS A 158 -3.43 28.00 -0.25
CA LYS A 158 -4.17 26.78 0.16
C LYS A 158 -4.17 25.68 -0.91
N HIS A 159 -4.17 26.04 -2.20
CA HIS A 159 -4.07 25.09 -3.32
C HIS A 159 -2.60 24.85 -3.76
N GLY A 160 -1.68 25.61 -3.17
CA GLY A 160 -0.24 25.55 -3.37
C GLY A 160 0.19 25.97 -4.77
N LYS A 161 -0.42 27.05 -5.27
CA LYS A 161 0.16 27.89 -6.32
C LYS A 161 1.23 28.80 -5.71
N PRO A 162 2.27 29.21 -6.47
CA PRO A 162 3.21 30.23 -6.03
C PRO A 162 2.49 31.55 -5.75
N ASN A 163 2.97 32.26 -4.73
CA ASN A 163 2.54 33.62 -4.35
C ASN A 163 3.82 34.48 -4.19
N ASP A 164 3.72 35.80 -4.04
CA ASP A 164 4.89 36.71 -4.00
C ASP A 164 5.90 36.40 -2.88
N LYS A 165 5.49 35.59 -1.88
CA LYS A 165 6.32 35.08 -0.78
C LYS A 165 6.98 33.72 -1.06
N THR A 166 6.87 33.17 -2.27
CA THR A 166 7.55 31.91 -2.63
C THR A 166 9.05 32.10 -2.78
N PRO A 167 9.89 31.27 -2.12
CA PRO A 167 11.31 31.19 -2.45
C PRO A 167 11.49 30.82 -3.92
N ALA A 168 12.44 31.47 -4.61
CA ALA A 168 12.72 31.19 -6.02
C ALA A 168 13.14 29.73 -6.29
N GLU A 169 13.64 29.03 -5.26
CA GLU A 169 13.93 27.60 -5.24
C GLU A 169 12.69 26.71 -5.46
N TRP A 170 11.48 27.17 -5.08
CA TRP A 170 10.24 26.43 -5.36
C TRP A 170 9.85 26.52 -6.84
N ASN A 171 10.16 27.64 -7.50
CA ASN A 171 9.84 27.88 -8.91
C ASN A 171 10.89 27.29 -9.86
N ARG A 172 12.16 27.21 -9.43
CA ARG A 172 13.20 26.42 -10.11
C ARG A 172 12.97 24.93 -9.84
N ASN A 173 12.30 24.24 -10.76
CA ASN A 173 11.89 22.83 -10.65
C ASN A 173 13.05 21.79 -10.55
N LEU A 174 14.29 22.24 -10.36
CA LEU A 174 15.53 21.45 -10.26
C LEU A 174 15.75 20.96 -8.83
N VAL A 175 15.39 19.71 -8.57
CA VAL A 175 16.14 18.88 -7.63
C VAL A 175 16.84 17.83 -8.48
N VAL A 176 18.14 18.01 -8.68
CA VAL A 176 19.01 16.91 -9.12
C VAL A 176 18.91 15.85 -8.03
N LEU A 177 18.39 14.68 -8.37
CA LEU A 177 18.46 13.52 -7.49
C LEU A 177 19.93 13.07 -7.44
N PRO A 178 20.62 13.14 -6.27
CA PRO A 178 21.94 12.58 -6.16
C PRO A 178 21.83 11.05 -6.28
N THR A 179 22.41 10.50 -7.35
CA THR A 179 22.52 9.05 -7.55
C THR A 179 23.29 8.43 -6.37
N GLY A 180 22.57 7.70 -5.48
CA GLY A 180 23.15 7.00 -4.33
C GLY A 180 22.84 7.57 -2.94
N GLY A 181 21.92 8.53 -2.79
CA GLY A 181 21.70 9.28 -1.55
C GLY A 181 21.01 8.60 -0.35
N ASP A 182 20.60 7.32 -0.44
CA ASP A 182 19.78 6.69 0.63
C ASP A 182 20.54 6.48 1.96
N ALA A 183 21.88 6.38 1.93
CA ALA A 183 22.69 6.14 3.14
C ALA A 183 22.96 7.40 3.99
N VAL A 184 23.14 8.57 3.35
CA VAL A 184 23.52 9.81 4.06
C VAL A 184 22.38 10.43 4.87
N ILE A 185 21.13 10.26 4.42
CA ILE A 185 19.95 10.76 5.13
C ILE A 185 19.67 9.93 6.40
N ALA A 186 19.93 8.63 6.36
CA ALA A 186 19.86 7.76 7.54
C ALA A 186 20.93 8.12 8.59
N GLY A 187 22.15 8.43 8.14
CA GLY A 187 23.24 8.86 9.03
C GLY A 187 22.93 10.17 9.76
N GLN A 188 22.38 11.17 9.08
CA GLN A 188 22.10 12.49 9.69
C GLN A 188 20.91 12.48 10.67
N ALA A 189 20.02 11.48 10.61
CA ALA A 189 18.97 11.29 11.61
C ALA A 189 19.47 10.66 12.93
N ALA A 190 20.69 10.11 12.96
CA ALA A 190 21.24 9.39 14.11
C ALA A 190 22.19 10.21 15.01
N VAL A 191 22.52 11.45 14.64
CA VAL A 191 23.58 12.26 15.30
C VAL A 191 23.05 13.38 16.21
N SER A 192 21.73 13.51 16.34
CA SER A 192 21.08 14.60 17.10
C SER A 192 20.32 14.11 18.34
N ASP A 193 21.03 13.49 19.29
CA ASP A 193 20.57 13.35 20.68
C ASP A 193 21.79 13.22 21.62
N PRO A 194 22.15 14.25 22.41
CA PRO A 194 23.17 14.16 23.44
C PRO A 194 22.54 13.83 24.80
N VAL A 195 22.87 12.64 25.33
CA VAL A 195 22.59 12.22 26.71
C VAL A 195 23.22 13.17 27.72
N LYS A 196 22.51 13.49 28.80
CA LYS A 196 23.04 14.17 29.99
C LYS A 196 22.64 13.43 31.28
N ALA A 197 23.61 12.87 31.99
CA ALA A 197 23.42 12.31 33.34
C ALA A 197 24.76 12.28 34.12
N VAL A 198 24.81 12.89 35.32
CA VAL A 198 25.68 12.62 36.52
C VAL A 198 25.41 13.68 37.63
N VAL A 199 25.86 13.59 38.89
CA VAL A 199 25.52 12.64 40.00
C VAL A 199 25.64 13.40 41.35
N ALA A 200 24.58 13.40 42.18
CA ALA A 200 24.55 13.65 43.64
C ALA A 200 25.04 15.04 44.17
N VAL A 201 24.90 15.47 45.45
CA VAL A 201 24.65 14.81 46.77
C VAL A 201 23.84 15.74 47.72
N VAL A 202 23.15 15.18 48.74
CA VAL A 202 22.98 15.65 50.17
C VAL A 202 21.56 15.43 50.76
N GLU A 203 21.57 14.90 52.00
CA GLU A 203 20.58 14.51 53.04
C GLU A 203 19.41 15.50 53.36
N GLU A 204 18.36 15.23 54.17
CA GLU A 204 18.01 14.14 55.13
C GLU A 204 16.47 14.03 55.43
N LYS A 205 16.01 12.86 55.94
CA LYS A 205 14.83 12.55 56.84
C LYS A 205 13.43 13.22 56.71
N LYS A 206 12.37 12.38 56.57
CA LYS A 206 11.50 11.90 57.68
C LYS A 206 10.47 10.80 57.29
N GLU A 207 9.95 10.07 58.29
CA GLU A 207 9.16 8.81 58.20
C GLU A 207 7.63 8.98 58.31
N ASP A 208 6.90 7.90 57.98
CA ASP A 208 5.53 7.48 58.43
C ASP A 208 4.30 8.37 58.12
N LYS A 209 3.14 7.86 57.65
CA LYS A 209 2.40 6.66 58.09
C LYS A 209 1.19 6.31 57.17
N ASP A 210 0.59 5.12 57.38
CA ASP A 210 -0.64 4.63 56.72
C ASP A 210 -1.94 5.40 57.09
N GLY A 211 -2.99 5.25 56.26
CA GLY A 211 -4.38 5.61 56.61
C GLY A 211 -5.37 5.56 55.44
N GLU A 212 -6.41 4.73 55.57
CA GLU A 212 -7.54 4.59 54.62
C GLU A 212 -8.65 5.67 54.81
N ASP A 213 -9.66 5.58 53.92
CA ASP A 213 -11.05 6.08 54.01
C ASP A 213 -11.40 7.55 53.72
N GLY A 214 -12.56 7.72 53.06
CA GLY A 214 -13.54 8.72 53.51
C GLY A 214 -14.12 9.72 52.50
N GLU A 215 -15.06 9.27 51.66
CA GLU A 215 -16.33 9.96 51.29
C GLU A 215 -16.43 11.46 50.85
N ASP A 216 -17.14 11.61 49.72
CA ASP A 216 -18.31 12.50 49.50
C ASP A 216 -18.13 14.04 49.41
N ARG A 217 -18.44 14.62 48.23
CA ARG A 217 -19.58 15.56 48.05
C ARG A 217 -19.83 16.10 46.62
N LYS A 218 -21.00 15.69 46.10
CA LYS A 218 -22.10 16.51 45.53
C LYS A 218 -21.86 17.62 44.46
N ARG A 219 -22.61 17.42 43.35
CA ARG A 219 -23.52 18.38 42.65
C ARG A 219 -22.84 19.43 41.73
N LYS A 220 -23.45 19.87 40.62
CA LYS A 220 -24.86 19.80 40.16
C LYS A 220 -24.95 19.93 38.62
N LEU A 221 -26.06 19.44 38.03
CA LEU A 221 -26.92 19.96 36.92
C LEU A 221 -26.38 21.09 35.99
N ASP A 222 -26.77 21.26 34.71
CA ASP A 222 -27.90 20.77 33.87
C ASP A 222 -27.36 20.61 32.40
N GLU A 223 -28.05 20.11 31.36
CA GLU A 223 -29.46 19.72 31.13
C GLU A 223 -29.52 18.58 30.06
N THR A 224 -30.70 18.24 29.52
CA THR A 224 -30.91 17.30 28.39
C THR A 224 -31.98 17.81 27.41
N THR A 225 -31.75 17.73 26.08
CA THR A 225 -32.85 17.65 25.09
C THR A 225 -32.50 16.76 23.88
N ASP A 226 -33.05 15.55 23.95
CA ASP A 226 -33.53 14.63 22.92
C ASP A 226 -33.52 15.03 21.41
N SER A 227 -32.98 14.12 20.58
CA SER A 227 -33.49 13.50 19.33
C SER A 227 -34.46 14.21 18.34
N PRO A 228 -34.67 13.68 17.10
CA PRO A 228 -33.74 13.05 16.15
C PRO A 228 -33.86 13.62 14.70
N ALA A 229 -33.06 13.11 13.76
CA ALA A 229 -33.08 13.54 12.35
C ALA A 229 -34.30 13.02 11.54
N PRO A 230 -34.89 13.83 10.62
CA PRO A 230 -35.92 13.37 9.70
C PRO A 230 -35.34 12.79 8.39
N VAL A 231 -35.84 11.62 8.00
CA VAL A 231 -35.49 10.95 6.72
C VAL A 231 -36.34 11.54 5.58
N THR A 232 -35.71 12.17 4.58
CA THR A 232 -36.43 12.71 3.41
C THR A 232 -36.57 11.66 2.31
N ALA A 233 -37.81 11.30 1.97
CA ALA A 233 -38.14 10.43 0.85
C ALA A 233 -39.03 11.12 -0.19
N LYS A 234 -38.93 10.64 -1.44
CA LYS A 234 -39.74 10.94 -2.63
C LYS A 234 -39.63 12.32 -3.29
N LYS A 235 -39.22 12.29 -4.56
CA LYS A 235 -40.08 12.71 -5.69
C LYS A 235 -39.70 11.93 -6.95
N ALA A 236 -40.56 11.00 -7.36
CA ALA A 236 -40.55 10.46 -8.72
C ALA A 236 -41.34 11.42 -9.63
N LYS A 237 -40.95 11.53 -10.90
CA LYS A 237 -41.64 12.34 -11.91
C LYS A 237 -42.17 11.41 -13.00
N VAL A 238 -43.46 11.55 -13.30
CA VAL A 238 -44.15 10.80 -14.36
C VAL A 238 -44.03 11.59 -15.66
N GLU A 239 -43.85 10.89 -16.77
CA GLU A 239 -43.97 11.42 -18.13
C GLU A 239 -44.60 10.31 -19.00
N GLU A 240 -45.77 10.60 -19.60
CA GLU A 240 -46.53 9.71 -20.47
C GLU A 240 -47.24 10.56 -21.53
N VAL A 241 -46.76 10.48 -22.78
CA VAL A 241 -47.48 10.62 -24.06
C VAL A 241 -46.71 9.78 -25.08
#